data_AF-A0A3A2Z2S4-F1
#
_entry.id   AF-A0A3A2Z2S4-F1
#
_cell.length_a   1.000
_cell.length_b   1.000
_cell.length_c   1.000
_cell.angle_alpha   90.00
_cell.angle_beta   90.00
_cell.angle_gamma   90.00
#
_symmetry.space_group_name_H-M   'P 1'
#
loop_
_entity.id
_entity.type
_entity.pdbx_description
1 polymer ?
#
loop_
_entity_poly.entity_id
_entity_poly.type
_entity_poly.pdbx_seq_one_letter_code
_entity_poly.pdbx_strand_id
1 'polypeptide(L)'
;MERSELEMISTPFEDKRYYENIRRALCSGFFMQVAKKEPQGKSMYLTIKDHQNVLLHPSTVLGCDAEWVLYNDSCSPLRTTSEPSPLSNQSGFCYYDLSTFAKGDIRTALLRAADRLERKERLRADPGKRRV
;
A
#
# COMPACT_ATOMS: atom_id res chain seq x y z
N MET A 1 -11.92 -9.44 21.17
CA MET A 1 -10.54 -9.94 20.99
C MET A 1 -10.20 -10.97 22.05
N GLU A 2 -10.33 -10.66 23.35
CA GLU A 2 -10.03 -11.61 24.44
C GLU A 2 -10.87 -12.90 24.41
N ARG A 3 -12.16 -12.80 24.06
CA ARG A 3 -13.05 -13.97 23.93
C ARG A 3 -12.70 -14.91 22.77
N SER A 4 -11.90 -14.45 21.81
CA SER A 4 -11.50 -15.20 20.62
C SER A 4 -10.01 -15.55 20.64
N GLU A 5 -9.36 -15.40 21.79
CA GLU A 5 -7.94 -15.73 21.99
C GLU A 5 -6.99 -15.01 21.01
N LEU A 6 -7.38 -13.82 20.54
CA LEU A 6 -6.52 -13.02 19.68
C LEU A 6 -5.48 -12.29 20.53
N GLU A 7 -4.20 -12.45 20.18
CA GLU A 7 -3.11 -11.75 20.83
C GLU A 7 -3.22 -10.24 20.66
N MET A 8 -3.17 -9.51 21.77
CA MET A 8 -3.12 -8.05 21.77
C MET A 8 -1.66 -7.62 21.86
N ILE A 9 -1.05 -7.38 20.69
CA ILE A 9 0.32 -6.91 20.57
C ILE A 9 0.37 -5.44 20.17
N SER A 10 1.19 -4.66 20.85
CA SER A 10 1.55 -3.29 20.46
C SER A 10 3.07 -3.15 20.45
N THR A 11 3.60 -2.52 19.41
CA THR A 11 5.03 -2.16 19.38
C THR A 11 5.27 -0.89 20.19
N PRO A 12 6.41 -0.74 20.89
CA PRO A 12 6.78 0.50 21.57
C PRO A 12 6.81 1.68 20.60
N PHE A 13 6.48 2.88 21.09
CA PHE A 13 6.41 4.08 20.24
C PHE A 13 7.79 4.50 19.71
N GLU A 14 8.85 4.18 20.44
CA GLU A 14 10.24 4.49 20.08
C GLU A 14 10.76 3.62 18.94
N ASP A 15 10.06 2.53 18.58
CA ASP A 15 10.44 1.71 17.45
C ASP A 15 10.23 2.49 16.14
N LYS A 16 11.29 2.56 15.33
CA LYS A 16 11.25 3.16 13.99
C LYS A 16 10.17 2.52 13.10
N ARG A 17 9.79 1.28 13.38
CA ARG A 17 8.76 0.53 12.63
C ARG A 17 7.35 0.74 13.16
N TYR A 18 7.13 1.48 14.24
CA TYR A 18 5.80 1.69 14.83
C TYR A 18 4.75 2.12 13.78
N TYR A 19 5.00 3.22 13.06
CA TYR A 19 4.11 3.72 12.00
C TYR A 19 4.11 2.83 10.74
N GLU A 20 5.19 2.08 10.47
CA GLU A 20 5.23 1.13 9.36
C GLU A 20 4.30 -0.05 9.64
N ASN A 21 4.32 -0.59 10.86
CA ASN A 21 3.49 -1.71 11.29
C ASN A 21 2.01 -1.35 11.26
N ILE A 22 1.62 -0.14 11.71
CA ILE A 22 0.22 0.33 11.64
C ILE A 22 -0.24 0.43 10.18
N ARG A 23 0.56 1.05 9.30
CA ARG A 23 0.23 1.14 7.87
C ARG A 23 0.11 -0.24 7.23
N ARG A 24 0.99 -1.18 7.59
CA ARG A 24 0.90 -2.58 7.15
C ARG A 24 -0.39 -3.22 7.66
N ALA A 25 -0.76 -3.09 8.93
CA ALA A 25 -2.01 -3.63 9.45
C ALA A 25 -3.24 -3.11 8.67
N LEU A 26 -3.25 -1.83 8.30
CA LEU A 26 -4.30 -1.27 7.44
C LEU A 26 -4.32 -1.90 6.04
N CYS A 27 -3.16 -2.15 5.44
CA CYS A 27 -3.08 -2.81 4.14
C CYS A 27 -3.67 -4.22 4.14
N SER A 28 -3.54 -4.97 5.23
CA SER A 28 -4.15 -6.31 5.30
C SER A 28 -5.68 -6.31 5.27
N GLY A 29 -6.32 -5.22 5.73
CA GLY A 29 -7.79 -5.10 5.71
C GLY A 29 -8.33 -4.35 4.49
N PHE A 30 -7.61 -3.33 4.01
CA PHE A 30 -8.05 -2.41 2.96
C PHE A 30 -7.30 -2.60 1.63
N PHE A 31 -6.74 -3.79 1.37
CA PHE A 31 -5.96 -4.07 0.16
C PHE A 31 -6.74 -3.84 -1.15
N MET A 32 -8.07 -3.90 -1.14
CA MET A 32 -8.93 -3.63 -2.30
C MET A 32 -9.18 -2.13 -2.52
N GLN A 33 -9.07 -1.32 -1.46
CA GLN A 33 -9.37 0.11 -1.46
C GLN A 33 -8.08 0.91 -1.66
N VAL A 34 -7.46 0.71 -2.82
CA VAL A 34 -6.21 1.35 -3.20
C VAL A 34 -6.40 2.10 -4.52
N ALA A 35 -5.83 3.31 -4.58
CA ALA A 35 -5.79 4.14 -5.75
C ALA A 35 -4.35 4.54 -6.08
N LYS A 36 -4.05 4.67 -7.37
CA LYS A 36 -2.75 5.06 -7.89
C LYS A 36 -2.83 6.45 -8.51
N LYS A 37 -1.87 7.31 -8.21
CA LYS A 37 -1.76 8.62 -8.86
C LYS A 37 -1.54 8.47 -10.37
N GLU A 38 -2.30 9.21 -11.16
CA GLU A 38 -2.08 9.29 -12.60
C GLU A 38 -0.86 10.17 -12.93
N PRO A 39 -0.03 9.78 -13.91
CA PRO A 39 1.18 10.54 -14.28
C PRO A 39 0.87 11.88 -14.97
N GLN A 40 -0.28 12.01 -15.64
CA GLN A 40 -0.67 13.20 -16.40
C GLN A 40 -1.71 14.08 -15.69
N GLY A 41 -2.39 13.55 -14.65
CA GLY A 41 -3.44 14.25 -13.92
C GLY A 41 -2.91 14.96 -12.67
N LYS A 42 -3.11 16.27 -12.55
CA LYS A 42 -2.75 17.04 -11.35
C LYS A 42 -3.68 16.61 -10.21
N SER A 43 -3.17 15.81 -9.27
CA SER A 43 -3.89 15.27 -8.09
C SER A 43 -5.06 14.32 -8.39
N MET A 44 -5.01 13.63 -9.54
CA MET A 44 -6.01 12.63 -9.93
C MET A 44 -5.48 11.23 -9.64
N TYR A 45 -6.34 10.39 -9.07
CA TYR A 45 -6.03 9.02 -8.68
C TYR A 45 -6.98 8.05 -9.38
N LEU A 46 -6.48 6.91 -9.80
CA LEU A 46 -7.22 5.84 -10.45
C LEU A 46 -7.37 4.67 -9.46
N THR A 47 -8.60 4.28 -9.15
CA THR A 47 -8.86 3.11 -8.30
C THR A 47 -8.47 1.82 -9.02
N ILE A 48 -7.93 0.85 -8.28
CA ILE A 48 -7.41 -0.37 -8.90
C ILE A 48 -8.52 -1.33 -9.37
N LYS A 49 -9.62 -1.41 -8.61
CA LYS A 49 -10.70 -2.36 -8.89
C LYS A 49 -11.62 -1.88 -10.02
N ASP A 50 -12.11 -0.66 -9.90
CA ASP A 50 -13.17 -0.14 -10.76
C ASP A 50 -12.65 0.83 -11.83
N HIS A 51 -11.34 1.11 -11.84
CA HIS A 51 -10.71 2.07 -12.75
C HIS A 51 -11.42 3.44 -12.75
N GLN A 52 -11.89 3.85 -11.58
CA GLN A 52 -12.56 5.12 -11.40
C GLN A 52 -11.56 6.21 -11.09
N ASN A 53 -11.75 7.33 -11.74
CA ASN A 53 -10.98 8.52 -11.47
C ASN A 53 -11.54 9.28 -10.28
N VAL A 54 -10.71 9.46 -9.26
CA VAL A 54 -11.07 10.07 -7.99
C VAL A 54 -10.06 11.15 -7.59
N LEU A 55 -10.56 12.14 -6.84
CA LEU A 55 -9.75 13.18 -6.23
C LEU A 55 -9.63 12.92 -4.73
N LEU A 56 -8.54 13.40 -4.14
CA LEU A 56 -8.39 13.40 -2.69
C LEU A 56 -9.31 14.45 -2.08
N HIS A 57 -9.91 14.13 -0.93
CA HIS A 57 -10.77 15.08 -0.22
C HIS A 57 -9.89 16.20 0.36
N PRO A 58 -10.31 17.48 0.33
CA PRO A 58 -9.54 18.60 0.89
C PRO A 58 -9.31 18.49 2.41
N SER A 59 -10.02 17.59 3.10
CA SER A 59 -9.77 17.25 4.51
C SER A 59 -8.66 16.21 4.70
N THR A 60 -8.01 15.76 3.64
CA THR A 60 -6.85 14.87 3.76
C THR A 60 -5.71 15.61 4.43
N VAL A 61 -4.98 14.90 5.29
CA VAL A 61 -3.81 15.43 6.00
C VAL A 61 -2.50 15.09 5.29
N LEU A 62 -2.58 14.56 4.06
CA LEU A 62 -1.40 14.33 3.23
C LEU A 62 -0.72 15.66 2.88
N GLY A 63 0.49 15.86 3.41
CA GLY A 63 1.34 16.99 3.04
C GLY A 63 2.06 16.81 1.69
N CYS A 64 2.07 15.60 1.12
CA CYS A 64 2.73 15.28 -0.14
C CYS A 64 1.86 14.36 -0.99
N ASP A 65 1.95 14.51 -2.31
CA ASP A 65 1.27 13.63 -3.25
C ASP A 65 2.00 12.28 -3.36
N ALA A 66 1.42 11.26 -2.73
CA ALA A 66 1.90 9.89 -2.80
C ALA A 66 1.60 9.23 -4.15
N GLU A 67 2.43 8.27 -4.59
CA GLU A 67 2.11 7.45 -5.77
C GLU A 67 0.93 6.51 -5.50
N TRP A 68 0.85 5.97 -4.28
CA TRP A 68 -0.14 4.98 -3.86
C TRP A 68 -0.88 5.47 -2.62
N VAL A 69 -2.19 5.31 -2.66
CA VAL A 69 -3.11 5.82 -1.65
C VAL A 69 -4.08 4.73 -1.27
N LEU A 70 -4.18 4.44 0.02
CA LEU A 70 -5.23 3.58 0.57
C LEU A 70 -6.32 4.43 1.17
N TYR A 71 -7.57 4.10 0.85
CA TYR A 71 -8.76 4.81 1.32
C TYR A 71 -9.69 3.91 2.14
N ASN A 72 -10.54 4.54 2.95
CA ASN A 72 -11.49 3.87 3.84
C ASN A 72 -12.94 3.93 3.34
N ASP A 73 -13.31 5.03 2.68
CA ASP A 73 -14.66 5.25 2.17
C ASP A 73 -14.59 5.50 0.67
N SER A 74 -15.42 4.79 -0.09
CA SER A 74 -15.57 4.93 -1.53
C SER A 74 -16.40 6.15 -1.91
N CYS A 75 -16.96 6.88 -0.95
CA CYS A 75 -17.68 8.12 -1.21
C CYS A 75 -16.69 9.19 -1.71
N SER A 76 -16.82 9.56 -2.98
CA SER A 76 -16.00 10.61 -3.58
C SER A 76 -16.22 11.93 -2.85
N PRO A 77 -15.17 12.63 -2.36
CA PRO A 77 -13.73 12.32 -2.44
C PRO A 77 -13.14 11.52 -1.25
N LEU A 78 -12.01 10.82 -1.49
CA LEU A 78 -11.37 9.88 -0.55
C LEU A 78 -10.93 10.56 0.78
N ARG A 79 -11.38 10.04 1.94
CA ARG A 79 -11.24 10.72 3.26
C ARG A 79 -10.12 10.24 4.17
N THR A 80 -9.42 9.17 3.82
CA THR A 80 -8.28 8.69 4.60
C THR A 80 -7.25 8.25 3.61
N THR A 81 -6.04 8.76 3.72
CA THR A 81 -4.97 8.37 2.81
C THR A 81 -3.73 8.08 3.61
N SER A 82 -3.32 6.82 3.59
CA SER A 82 -1.96 6.44 3.94
C SER A 82 -1.18 6.18 2.66
N GLU A 83 0.15 6.26 2.73
CA GLU A 83 1.04 5.79 1.67
C GLU A 83 1.45 4.34 1.96
N PRO A 84 0.72 3.33 1.45
CA PRO A 84 1.21 1.97 1.45
C PRO A 84 1.83 1.62 0.12
N SER A 85 2.93 0.86 0.17
CA SER A 85 3.29 0.05 -0.99
C SER A 85 2.25 -1.07 -1.11
N PRO A 86 1.51 -1.19 -2.22
CA PRO A 86 0.37 -2.11 -2.36
C PRO A 86 0.75 -3.60 -2.19
N LEU A 87 2.04 -3.92 -2.33
CA LEU A 87 2.58 -5.28 -2.21
C LEU A 87 3.38 -5.53 -0.92
N SER A 88 3.39 -4.59 0.04
CA SER A 88 4.21 -4.73 1.26
C SER A 88 3.82 -5.92 2.15
N ASN A 89 2.62 -6.47 1.96
CA ASN A 89 2.05 -7.48 2.85
C ASN A 89 1.57 -8.73 2.14
N GLN A 90 1.73 -9.85 2.86
CA GLN A 90 1.37 -11.18 2.37
C GLN A 90 -0.10 -11.34 1.99
N SER A 91 -1.01 -10.63 2.65
CA SER A 91 -2.46 -10.72 2.39
C SER A 91 -2.85 -10.24 0.99
N GLY A 92 -2.08 -9.34 0.37
CA GLY A 92 -2.37 -8.81 -0.96
C GLY A 92 -2.06 -9.79 -2.11
N PHE A 93 -1.27 -10.84 -1.86
CA PHE A 93 -0.74 -11.69 -2.94
C PHE A 93 -1.82 -12.43 -3.73
N CYS A 94 -2.91 -12.87 -3.10
CA CYS A 94 -3.99 -13.54 -3.82
C CYS A 94 -4.87 -12.59 -4.62
N TYR A 95 -4.94 -11.31 -4.23
CA TYR A 95 -5.77 -10.30 -4.91
C TYR A 95 -5.03 -9.65 -6.08
N TYR A 96 -3.74 -9.39 -5.90
CA TYR A 96 -2.91 -8.72 -6.89
C TYR A 96 -2.26 -9.71 -7.87
N ASP A 97 -3.07 -10.50 -8.58
CA ASP A 97 -2.54 -11.37 -9.64
C ASP A 97 -2.20 -10.57 -10.91
N LEU A 98 -0.90 -10.37 -11.12
CA LEU A 98 -0.32 -9.64 -12.26
C LEU A 98 -0.72 -10.23 -13.62
N SER A 99 -1.11 -11.51 -13.67
CA SER A 99 -1.54 -12.17 -14.90
C SER A 99 -2.92 -11.67 -15.36
N THR A 100 -3.80 -11.38 -14.40
CA THR A 100 -5.19 -10.98 -14.61
C THR A 100 -5.33 -9.48 -14.91
N PHE A 101 -4.36 -8.65 -14.50
CA PHE A 101 -4.40 -7.21 -14.77
C PHE A 101 -4.20 -6.87 -16.25
N ALA A 102 -5.03 -5.94 -16.74
CA ALA A 102 -4.86 -5.31 -18.04
C ALA A 102 -3.46 -4.67 -18.17
N LYS A 103 -2.92 -4.66 -19.40
CA LYS A 103 -1.66 -3.99 -19.69
C LYS A 103 -1.86 -2.48 -19.51
N GLY A 104 -1.12 -1.87 -18.59
CA GLY A 104 -1.24 -0.46 -18.27
C GLY A 104 -0.30 -0.02 -17.16
N ASP A 105 -0.47 1.22 -16.73
CA ASP A 105 0.40 1.87 -15.75
C ASP A 105 0.32 1.24 -14.36
N ILE A 106 -0.86 0.73 -13.96
CA ILE A 106 -1.04 0.04 -12.67
C ILE A 106 -0.22 -1.24 -12.66
N ARG A 107 -0.36 -2.09 -13.69
CA ARG A 107 0.38 -3.36 -13.80
C ARG A 107 1.89 -3.13 -13.82
N THR A 108 2.36 -2.15 -14.58
CA THR A 108 3.79 -1.81 -14.64
C THR A 108 4.32 -1.33 -13.28
N ALA A 109 3.54 -0.52 -12.55
CA ALA A 109 3.93 -0.06 -11.24
C ALA A 109 3.90 -1.16 -10.16
N LEU A 110 2.94 -2.10 -10.25
CA LEU A 110 2.89 -3.29 -9.41
C LEU A 110 4.09 -4.22 -9.68
N LEU A 111 4.45 -4.46 -10.94
CA LEU A 111 5.66 -5.22 -11.30
C LEU A 111 6.92 -4.61 -10.68
N ARG A 112 7.10 -3.29 -10.82
CA ARG A 112 8.22 -2.57 -10.19
C ARG A 112 8.20 -2.67 -8.66
N ALA A 113 7.03 -2.68 -8.04
CA ALA A 113 6.90 -2.88 -6.60
C ALA A 113 7.24 -4.32 -6.19
N ALA A 114 6.84 -5.33 -6.98
CA ALA A 114 7.19 -6.73 -6.76
C ALA A 114 8.71 -6.96 -6.85
N ASP A 115 9.36 -6.43 -7.90
CA ASP A 115 10.82 -6.54 -8.07
C ASP A 115 11.59 -5.90 -6.90
N ARG A 116 11.09 -4.76 -6.39
CA ARG A 116 11.67 -4.09 -5.22
C ARG A 116 11.55 -4.93 -3.97
N LEU A 117 10.42 -5.61 -3.78
CA LEU A 117 10.20 -6.50 -2.65
C LEU A 117 11.11 -7.73 -2.76
N GLU A 118 11.16 -8.38 -3.92
CA GLU A 118 12.01 -9.54 -4.15
C GLU A 118 13.49 -9.20 -3.91
N ARG A 119 13.94 -8.05 -4.41
CA ARG A 119 15.31 -7.56 -4.14
C ARG A 119 15.55 -7.37 -2.64
N LYS A 120 14.59 -6.81 -1.90
CA LYS A 120 14.69 -6.61 -0.45
C LYS A 120 14.75 -7.94 0.30
N GLU A 121 13.98 -8.94 -0.12
CA GLU A 121 14.00 -10.29 0.48
C GLU A 121 15.32 -11.02 0.19
N ARG A 122 15.84 -10.95 -1.04
CA ARG A 122 17.17 -11.49 -1.38
C ARG A 122 18.28 -10.85 -0.53
N LEU A 123 18.23 -9.55 -0.30
CA LEU A 123 19.18 -8.83 0.56
C LEU A 123 19.03 -9.15 2.06
N ARG A 124 17.84 -9.61 2.50
CA ARG A 124 17.63 -10.08 3.87
C ARG A 124 18.15 -11.50 4.07
N ALA A 125 18.02 -12.35 3.04
CA ALA A 125 18.48 -13.73 3.06
C ALA A 125 20.02 -13.86 3.01
N ASP A 126 20.72 -12.89 2.42
CA ASP A 126 22.19 -12.86 2.35
C ASP A 126 22.80 -11.70 3.19
N PRO A 127 22.97 -11.87 4.51
CA PRO A 127 23.55 -10.85 5.38
C PRO A 127 25.06 -10.61 5.13
N GLY A 128 25.73 -11.46 4.35
CA GLY A 128 27.19 -11.48 4.19
C GLY A 128 27.78 -10.39 3.28
N LYS A 129 26.94 -9.61 2.58
CA LYS A 129 27.39 -8.60 1.60
C LYS A 129 27.21 -7.15 2.04
N ARG A 130 27.03 -6.90 3.35
CA ARG A 130 27.10 -5.55 3.92
C ARG A 130 28.55 -5.05 3.87
N ARG A 131 28.90 -4.45 2.73
CA ARG A 131 30.03 -3.55 2.43
C ARG A 131 31.11 -3.46 3.52
N VAL A 132 32.28 -4.02 3.20
CA VAL A 132 33.58 -3.45 3.57
C VAL A 132 33.69 -2.05 2.95
#